data_AF-A0A0D2ECZ9-F1
#
_entry.id   AF-A0A0D2ECZ9-F1
#
_cell.length_a   1.000
_cell.length_b   1.000
_cell.length_c   1.000
_cell.angle_alpha   90.00
_cell.angle_beta   90.00
_cell.angle_gamma   90.00
#
_symmetry.space_group_name_H-M   'P 1'
#
loop_
_entity.id
_entity.type
_entity.pdbx_description
1 polymer ?
#
loop_
_entity_poly.entity_id
_entity_poly.type
_entity_poly.pdbx_seq_one_letter_code
_entity_poly.pdbx_strand_id
1 'polypeptide(L)'
;MLSCAVAFAFLSFIVGCFAADQDILTILNQQSGVSTFISLLEQFPDLVDTLNGGSFSVLAPNDKAIAAFADANPYVTSQEDAVLALLQYHCVNGTHPSAGFGLQPLFAPTLLTNSSYTNVTGGQVVDITSQDGTPTILTGVKAASHLVEADIFYLGGLIHIIDAVLTIPLSLPATITKAGLTDLIALLNKGGYLTPDSPAVTIVNTLSDLTVWGPNNPQFGASFTGWDGLSNADKLEIFEYSITQGQVVYSSDFKNNSELLTLDKLSLTMTNTSGAFYVDTSKITTSDYLVSNGVLQILDSPLNPNTTGQRPASLPSVSSGGSSGLSATAGAGIGIAIGAVVLGGALATALYIRTKRRRRGQMGERQMLDGESRERVVYRSDPSEPPPTYELDTKSIRGGRDGGRNGGGGGTTTHVFEVHHPPKPPSPLEIDGTERSRISITIQGSPPRHLGFQARY
;
A
#
# COMPACT_ATOMS: atom_id res chain seq x y z
N MET A 1 -69.30 13.89 33.30
CA MET A 1 -68.49 12.73 33.75
C MET A 1 -67.26 12.70 32.87
N LEU A 2 -66.18 13.29 33.40
CA LEU A 2 -64.91 12.62 33.72
C LEU A 2 -64.09 12.30 32.44
N SER A 3 -63.13 13.16 32.09
CA SER A 3 -61.73 13.14 32.58
C SER A 3 -60.93 11.97 32.02
N CYS A 4 -59.92 12.24 31.19
CA CYS A 4 -58.52 12.18 31.64
C CYS A 4 -57.58 12.47 30.47
N ALA A 5 -56.90 13.61 30.56
CA ALA A 5 -55.67 13.89 29.84
C ALA A 5 -54.57 12.93 30.31
N VAL A 6 -53.80 12.39 29.37
CA VAL A 6 -52.42 11.96 29.62
C VAL A 6 -51.57 12.59 28.53
N ALA A 7 -51.11 13.80 28.81
CA ALA A 7 -50.01 14.42 28.10
C ALA A 7 -48.72 13.75 28.59
N PHE A 8 -48.15 12.85 27.79
CA PHE A 8 -46.76 12.45 27.99
C PHE A 8 -45.89 13.58 27.42
N ALA A 9 -45.48 14.47 28.31
CA ALA A 9 -44.37 15.37 28.06
C ALA A 9 -43.09 14.53 27.95
N PHE A 10 -42.61 14.31 26.73
CA PHE A 10 -41.22 13.92 26.52
C PHE A 10 -40.36 15.12 26.92
N LEU A 11 -39.76 14.99 28.10
CA LEU A 11 -38.69 15.86 28.56
C LEU A 11 -37.48 15.59 27.66
N SER A 12 -37.37 16.32 26.55
CA SER A 12 -36.13 16.43 25.80
C SER A 12 -35.09 17.05 26.73
N PHE A 13 -34.23 16.21 27.28
CA PHE A 13 -33.02 16.65 27.96
C PHE A 13 -32.13 17.26 26.87
N ILE A 14 -32.15 18.59 26.81
CA ILE A 14 -31.09 19.36 26.15
C ILE A 14 -29.83 19.11 26.99
N VAL A 15 -29.04 18.09 26.65
CA VAL A 15 -27.62 18.10 27.01
C VAL A 15 -26.99 19.11 26.07
N GLY A 16 -26.69 20.29 26.62
CA GLY A 16 -26.02 21.35 25.92
C GLY A 16 -24.72 20.85 25.30
N CYS A 17 -24.50 21.28 24.06
CA CYS A 17 -23.24 21.22 23.34
C CYS A 17 -22.14 21.97 24.14
N PHE A 18 -21.57 21.31 25.15
CA PHE A 18 -20.37 21.75 25.89
C PHE A 18 -19.28 20.66 25.90
N ALA A 19 -19.50 19.50 25.27
CA ALA A 19 -18.53 18.40 25.25
C ALA A 19 -17.28 18.69 24.39
N ALA A 20 -17.38 19.58 23.39
CA ALA A 20 -16.29 19.86 22.46
C ALA A 20 -15.14 20.69 23.06
N ASP A 21 -15.22 21.11 24.33
CA ASP A 21 -14.20 21.93 25.00
C ASP A 21 -13.47 21.17 26.14
N GLN A 22 -13.84 19.90 26.38
CA GLN A 22 -13.25 19.07 27.43
C GLN A 22 -12.19 18.12 26.86
N ASP A 23 -11.13 17.87 27.62
CA ASP A 23 -10.07 16.94 27.24
C ASP A 23 -10.57 15.49 27.14
N ILE A 24 -9.79 14.65 26.46
CA ILE A 24 -10.13 13.26 26.17
C ILE A 24 -10.37 12.43 27.44
N LEU A 25 -9.56 12.60 28.49
CA LEU A 25 -9.70 11.81 29.71
C LEU A 25 -10.95 12.22 30.48
N THR A 26 -11.27 13.52 30.51
CA THR A 26 -12.51 14.03 31.11
C THR A 26 -13.75 13.44 30.42
N ILE A 27 -13.76 13.37 29.09
CA ILE A 27 -14.88 12.80 28.33
C ILE A 27 -14.96 11.28 28.50
N LEU A 28 -13.83 10.57 28.45
CA LEU A 28 -13.80 9.11 28.64
C LEU A 28 -14.27 8.70 30.04
N ASN A 29 -13.92 9.45 31.08
CA ASN A 29 -14.36 9.18 32.45
C ASN A 29 -15.88 9.33 32.66
N GLN A 30 -16.59 9.95 31.71
CA GLN A 30 -18.06 10.03 31.71
C GLN A 30 -18.70 8.80 31.04
N GLN A 31 -17.91 7.98 30.33
CA GLN A 31 -18.38 6.80 29.61
C GLN A 31 -18.27 5.54 30.48
N SER A 32 -19.25 4.65 30.36
CA SER A 32 -19.24 3.36 31.05
C SER A 32 -18.55 2.28 30.22
N GLY A 33 -17.80 1.39 30.87
CA GLY A 33 -17.26 0.19 30.22
C GLY A 33 -16.01 0.42 29.36
N VAL A 34 -15.29 1.53 29.57
CA VAL A 34 -14.00 1.84 28.92
C VAL A 34 -12.89 2.13 29.94
N SER A 35 -13.06 1.67 31.19
CA SER A 35 -12.15 1.98 32.30
C SER A 35 -10.73 1.46 32.09
N THR A 36 -10.59 0.29 31.47
CA THR A 36 -9.30 -0.33 31.13
C THR A 36 -8.58 0.47 30.05
N PHE A 37 -9.33 0.98 29.06
CA PHE A 37 -8.75 1.85 28.02
C PHE A 37 -8.22 3.15 28.63
N ILE A 38 -8.96 3.77 29.54
CA ILE A 38 -8.53 4.96 30.28
C ILE A 38 -7.22 4.68 31.02
N SER A 39 -7.17 3.60 31.80
CA SER A 39 -5.95 3.24 32.55
C SER A 39 -4.74 2.93 31.65
N LEU A 40 -4.97 2.44 30.42
CA LEU A 40 -3.89 2.26 29.44
C LEU A 40 -3.43 3.60 28.86
N LEU A 41 -4.37 4.48 28.53
CA LEU A 41 -4.07 5.79 27.96
C LEU A 41 -3.35 6.71 28.97
N GLU A 42 -3.72 6.67 30.25
CA GLU A 42 -3.08 7.42 31.33
C GLU A 42 -1.60 7.08 31.55
N GLN A 43 -1.14 5.90 31.09
CA GLN A 43 0.27 5.53 31.12
C GLN A 43 1.12 6.34 30.11
N PHE A 44 0.49 6.97 29.12
CA PHE A 44 1.17 7.67 28.02
C PHE A 44 0.71 9.15 27.94
N PRO A 45 1.17 10.02 28.84
CA PRO A 45 0.75 11.43 28.87
C PRO A 45 1.05 12.17 27.56
N ASP A 46 2.17 11.87 26.88
CA ASP A 46 2.51 12.48 25.59
C ASP A 46 1.48 12.16 24.49
N LEU A 47 0.89 10.95 24.54
CA LEU A 47 -0.20 10.57 23.62
C LEU A 47 -1.48 11.33 23.98
N VAL A 48 -1.80 11.49 25.26
CA VAL A 48 -2.95 12.29 25.71
C VAL A 48 -2.82 13.75 25.24
N ASP A 49 -1.64 14.35 25.42
CA ASP A 49 -1.37 15.72 24.96
C ASP A 49 -1.51 15.84 23.44
N THR A 50 -0.98 14.86 22.70
CA THR A 50 -1.15 14.79 21.23
C THR A 50 -2.63 14.75 20.87
N LEU A 51 -3.41 13.87 21.49
CA LEU A 51 -4.83 13.68 21.19
C LEU A 51 -5.66 14.92 21.49
N ASN A 52 -5.34 15.67 22.56
CA ASN A 52 -6.01 16.91 22.92
C ASN A 52 -5.62 18.10 22.03
N GLY A 53 -4.40 18.10 21.48
CA GLY A 53 -3.86 19.19 20.66
C GLY A 53 -4.13 19.10 19.16
N GLY A 54 -4.64 17.98 18.67
CA GLY A 54 -4.83 17.72 17.23
C GLY A 54 -6.28 17.43 16.83
N SER A 55 -6.44 16.73 15.71
CA SER A 55 -7.75 16.29 15.19
C SER A 55 -7.71 14.80 14.91
N PHE A 56 -8.40 14.02 15.74
CA PHE A 56 -8.36 12.57 15.70
C PHE A 56 -9.73 11.93 15.87
N SER A 57 -9.82 10.68 15.42
CA SER A 57 -10.90 9.77 15.74
C SER A 57 -10.31 8.62 16.55
N VAL A 58 -10.63 8.61 17.84
CA VAL A 58 -10.12 7.60 18.77
C VAL A 58 -11.10 6.43 18.79
N LEU A 59 -10.63 5.28 18.31
CA LEU A 59 -11.37 4.03 18.32
C LEU A 59 -11.12 3.34 19.67
N ALA A 60 -11.92 3.63 20.69
CA ALA A 60 -11.71 3.14 22.06
C ALA A 60 -12.32 1.74 22.28
N PRO A 61 -11.54 0.66 22.40
CA PRO A 61 -12.09 -0.66 22.71
C PRO A 61 -12.68 -0.69 24.12
N ASN A 62 -13.86 -1.29 24.26
CA ASN A 62 -14.49 -1.47 25.56
C ASN A 62 -13.74 -2.50 26.44
N ASP A 63 -14.06 -2.52 27.73
CA ASP A 63 -13.41 -3.37 28.73
C ASP A 63 -13.50 -4.87 28.38
N LYS A 64 -14.61 -5.31 27.78
CA LYS A 64 -14.78 -6.69 27.33
C LYS A 64 -13.85 -7.02 26.16
N ALA A 65 -13.68 -6.09 25.22
CA ALA A 65 -12.78 -6.23 24.08
C ALA A 65 -11.32 -6.35 24.53
N ILE A 66 -10.89 -5.49 25.46
CA ILE A 66 -9.53 -5.51 26.01
C ILE A 66 -9.28 -6.81 26.78
N ALA A 67 -10.22 -7.26 27.61
CA ALA A 67 -10.10 -8.52 28.33
C ALA A 67 -9.94 -9.71 27.36
N ALA A 68 -10.80 -9.81 26.35
CA ALA A 68 -10.71 -10.87 25.34
C ALA A 68 -9.39 -10.82 24.55
N PHE A 69 -8.90 -9.62 24.23
CA PHE A 69 -7.61 -9.44 23.57
C PHE A 69 -6.44 -9.88 24.46
N ALA A 70 -6.46 -9.51 25.75
CA ALA A 70 -5.41 -9.87 26.70
C ALA A 70 -5.34 -11.39 26.92
N ASP A 71 -6.48 -12.08 27.00
CA ASP A 71 -6.55 -13.54 27.11
C ASP A 71 -5.93 -14.22 25.87
N ALA A 72 -6.17 -13.68 24.68
CA ALA A 72 -5.61 -14.20 23.44
C ALA A 72 -4.14 -13.81 23.21
N ASN A 73 -3.67 -12.73 23.84
CA ASN A 73 -2.33 -12.14 23.62
C ASN A 73 -1.64 -11.78 24.95
N PRO A 74 -1.37 -12.76 25.84
CA PRO A 74 -0.93 -12.50 27.21
C PRO A 74 0.42 -11.78 27.32
N TYR A 75 1.21 -11.77 26.24
CA TYR A 75 2.52 -11.12 26.21
C TYR A 75 2.46 -9.66 25.77
N VAL A 76 1.44 -9.25 24.99
CA VAL A 76 1.36 -7.90 24.40
C VAL A 76 1.12 -6.85 25.48
N THR A 77 0.24 -7.13 26.43
CA THR A 77 -0.09 -6.22 27.54
C THR A 77 1.06 -6.01 28.54
N SER A 78 2.12 -6.81 28.45
CA SER A 78 3.31 -6.72 29.31
C SER A 78 4.47 -5.93 28.69
N GLN A 79 4.33 -5.50 27.43
CA GLN A 79 5.35 -4.78 26.68
C GLN A 79 4.87 -3.34 26.47
N GLU A 80 5.47 -2.40 27.18
CA GLU A 80 5.10 -0.98 27.13
C GLU A 80 5.10 -0.43 25.69
N ASP A 81 6.15 -0.73 24.91
CA ASP A 81 6.23 -0.34 23.49
C ASP A 81 5.09 -0.93 22.64
N ALA A 82 4.64 -2.14 22.95
CA ALA A 82 3.56 -2.80 22.22
C ALA A 82 2.20 -2.20 22.61
N VAL A 83 2.01 -1.86 23.89
CA VAL A 83 0.81 -1.16 24.36
C VAL A 83 0.73 0.24 23.74
N LEU A 84 1.82 1.00 23.71
CA LEU A 84 1.86 2.30 23.05
C LEU A 84 1.54 2.18 21.55
N ALA A 85 2.18 1.24 20.85
CA ALA A 85 1.91 0.99 19.43
C ALA A 85 0.44 0.64 19.18
N LEU A 86 -0.16 -0.15 20.07
CA LEU A 86 -1.57 -0.51 20.00
C LEU A 86 -2.46 0.72 20.20
N LEU A 87 -2.21 1.54 21.22
CA LEU A 87 -2.97 2.78 21.46
C LEU A 87 -2.85 3.74 20.29
N GLN A 88 -1.65 3.94 19.74
CA GLN A 88 -1.42 4.75 18.55
C GLN A 88 -2.18 4.21 17.33
N TYR A 89 -2.30 2.89 17.18
CA TYR A 89 -3.08 2.28 16.10
C TYR A 89 -4.59 2.50 16.25
N HIS A 90 -5.09 2.70 17.47
CA HIS A 90 -6.48 3.08 17.74
C HIS A 90 -6.75 4.57 17.55
N CYS A 91 -5.72 5.38 17.31
CA CYS A 91 -5.85 6.82 17.10
C CYS A 91 -5.73 7.14 15.61
N VAL A 92 -6.88 7.36 14.95
CA VAL A 92 -6.95 7.63 13.52
C VAL A 92 -6.78 9.13 13.27
N ASN A 93 -5.94 9.50 12.30
CA ASN A 93 -5.72 10.89 11.92
C ASN A 93 -6.97 11.50 11.28
N GLY A 94 -7.36 12.68 11.74
CA GLY A 94 -8.54 13.39 11.28
C GLY A 94 -9.83 12.99 12.01
N THR A 95 -10.88 13.76 11.78
CA THR A 95 -12.20 13.55 12.38
C THR A 95 -13.10 12.82 11.40
N HIS A 96 -13.47 11.58 11.73
CA HIS A 96 -14.26 10.66 10.91
C HIS A 96 -15.57 10.36 11.62
N PRO A 97 -16.67 11.05 11.29
CA PRO A 97 -17.98 10.78 11.87
C PRO A 97 -18.51 9.42 11.43
N SER A 98 -19.27 8.74 12.31
CA SER A 98 -19.85 7.43 12.04
C SER A 98 -20.77 7.42 10.82
N ALA A 99 -21.43 8.55 10.53
CA ALA A 99 -22.26 8.74 9.35
C ALA A 99 -21.50 8.58 8.01
N GLY A 100 -20.17 8.74 8.02
CA GLY A 100 -19.32 8.50 6.85
C GLY A 100 -18.89 7.04 6.70
N PHE A 101 -19.03 6.22 7.73
CA PHE A 101 -18.54 4.84 7.73
C PHE A 101 -19.39 4.02 6.77
N GLY A 102 -18.72 3.27 5.88
CA GLY A 102 -19.41 2.38 4.97
C GLY A 102 -20.01 3.00 3.71
N LEU A 103 -19.92 4.33 3.53
CA LEU A 103 -20.32 4.97 2.27
C LEU A 103 -19.40 4.54 1.11
N GLN A 104 -18.11 4.52 1.39
CA GLN A 104 -17.03 3.94 0.58
C GLN A 104 -15.97 3.42 1.54
N PRO A 105 -15.18 2.40 1.16
CA PRO A 105 -13.99 2.04 1.94
C PRO A 105 -13.07 3.26 2.11
N LEU A 106 -12.64 3.51 3.34
CA LEU A 106 -11.74 4.59 3.71
C LEU A 106 -10.54 4.02 4.45
N PHE A 107 -9.36 4.16 3.84
CA PHE A 107 -8.09 3.74 4.43
C PHE A 107 -7.45 4.93 5.15
N ALA A 108 -7.72 5.04 6.46
CA ALA A 108 -7.32 6.19 7.25
C ALA A 108 -6.01 5.91 8.01
N PRO A 109 -4.96 6.74 7.84
CA PRO A 109 -3.72 6.61 8.61
C PRO A 109 -3.96 6.82 10.11
N THR A 110 -3.19 6.10 10.92
CA THR A 110 -3.20 6.18 12.38
C THR A 110 -1.95 6.89 12.90
N LEU A 111 -1.87 7.11 14.20
CA LEU A 111 -0.66 7.61 14.85
C LEU A 111 0.47 6.57 14.90
N LEU A 112 0.21 5.29 14.59
CA LEU A 112 1.22 4.25 14.60
C LEU A 112 2.21 4.45 13.44
N THR A 113 3.41 4.90 13.76
CA THR A 113 4.51 5.16 12.81
C THR A 113 5.82 4.47 13.16
N ASN A 114 5.86 3.76 14.30
CA ASN A 114 7.06 3.06 14.75
C ASN A 114 7.44 1.93 13.76
N SER A 115 8.67 2.00 13.24
CA SER A 115 9.20 1.08 12.23
C SER A 115 9.27 -0.40 12.67
N SER A 116 9.20 -0.66 13.98
CA SER A 116 9.11 -2.03 14.52
C SER A 116 7.76 -2.68 14.26
N TYR A 117 6.72 -1.89 13.98
CA TYR A 117 5.33 -2.35 13.81
C TYR A 117 4.75 -2.02 12.43
N THR A 118 5.23 -0.95 11.79
CA THR A 118 4.77 -0.55 10.46
C THR A 118 5.90 0.06 9.63
N ASN A 119 5.86 -0.17 8.33
CA ASN A 119 6.75 0.43 7.33
C ASN A 119 5.89 0.97 6.17
N VAL A 120 4.81 1.67 6.52
CA VAL A 120 3.95 2.42 5.61
C VAL A 120 4.20 3.91 5.83
N THR A 121 4.52 4.62 4.77
CA THR A 121 4.74 6.07 4.79
C THR A 121 3.48 6.78 5.24
N GLY A 122 3.61 7.62 6.27
CA GLY A 122 2.48 8.32 6.89
C GLY A 122 1.79 7.54 8.01
N GLY A 123 2.24 6.32 8.31
CA GLY A 123 1.73 5.49 9.40
C GLY A 123 0.85 4.34 8.93
N GLN A 124 0.61 3.39 9.82
CA GLN A 124 -0.26 2.26 9.53
C GLN A 124 -1.72 2.71 9.40
N VAL A 125 -2.51 2.03 8.57
CA VAL A 125 -3.90 2.40 8.29
C VAL A 125 -4.92 1.45 8.92
N VAL A 126 -6.14 1.95 9.09
CA VAL A 126 -7.35 1.15 9.32
C VAL A 126 -8.26 1.24 8.10
N ASP A 127 -9.01 0.18 7.79
CA ASP A 127 -10.04 0.19 6.75
C ASP A 127 -11.41 0.44 7.40
N ILE A 128 -11.92 1.66 7.26
CA ILE A 128 -13.26 2.05 7.70
C ILE A 128 -14.22 1.79 6.55
N THR A 129 -15.09 0.80 6.70
CA THR A 129 -15.92 0.28 5.62
C THR A 129 -17.30 -0.15 6.13
N SER A 130 -18.05 -0.87 5.30
CA SER A 130 -19.24 -1.58 5.71
C SER A 130 -19.15 -3.05 5.30
N GLN A 131 -19.45 -3.93 6.26
CA GLN A 131 -19.77 -5.33 5.97
C GLN A 131 -21.26 -5.54 6.20
N ASP A 132 -21.95 -6.11 5.21
CA ASP A 132 -23.38 -6.45 5.28
C ASP A 132 -24.29 -5.27 5.71
N GLY A 133 -23.96 -4.05 5.28
CA GLY A 133 -24.70 -2.84 5.60
C GLY A 133 -24.46 -2.29 7.01
N THR A 134 -23.55 -2.89 7.77
CA THR A 134 -23.14 -2.43 9.10
C THR A 134 -21.78 -1.70 9.00
N PRO A 135 -21.60 -0.53 9.63
CA PRO A 135 -20.30 0.10 9.78
C PRO A 135 -19.30 -0.84 10.46
N THR A 136 -18.14 -1.04 9.83
CA THR A 136 -17.12 -1.98 10.30
C THR A 136 -15.74 -1.38 10.09
N ILE A 137 -14.87 -1.53 11.09
CA ILE A 137 -13.45 -1.25 10.97
C ILE A 137 -12.73 -2.58 10.74
N LEU A 138 -11.99 -2.71 9.64
CA LEU A 138 -11.18 -3.88 9.32
C LEU A 138 -9.70 -3.58 9.52
N THR A 139 -9.00 -4.52 10.16
CA THR A 139 -7.56 -4.42 10.43
C THR A 139 -6.83 -5.73 10.17
N GLY A 140 -5.52 -5.64 9.87
CA GLY A 140 -4.64 -6.77 9.61
C GLY A 140 -5.25 -7.81 8.64
N VAL A 141 -5.55 -9.00 9.17
CA VAL A 141 -6.12 -10.13 8.42
C VAL A 141 -7.65 -10.02 8.30
N LYS A 142 -8.15 -8.84 7.93
CA LYS A 142 -9.59 -8.51 7.89
C LYS A 142 -10.33 -8.80 9.20
N ALA A 143 -9.66 -8.60 10.33
CA ALA A 143 -10.29 -8.67 11.65
C ALA A 143 -11.27 -7.49 11.79
N ALA A 144 -12.53 -7.80 12.11
CA ALA A 144 -13.61 -6.82 12.18
C ALA A 144 -13.82 -6.31 13.61
N SER A 145 -13.98 -5.00 13.73
CA SER A 145 -14.46 -4.30 14.92
C SER A 145 -15.69 -3.47 14.55
N HIS A 146 -16.68 -3.44 15.44
CA HIS A 146 -17.94 -2.71 15.25
C HIS A 146 -18.08 -1.58 16.25
N LEU A 147 -18.86 -0.57 15.88
CA LEU A 147 -19.22 0.53 16.75
C LEU A 147 -20.23 0.07 17.81
N VAL A 148 -19.91 0.31 19.07
CA VAL A 148 -20.81 0.14 20.23
C VAL A 148 -21.50 1.47 20.53
N GLU A 149 -20.72 2.54 20.55
CA GLU A 149 -21.16 3.91 20.72
C GLU A 149 -20.26 4.79 19.87
N ALA A 150 -20.80 5.82 19.22
CA ALA A 150 -20.08 6.57 18.22
C ALA A 150 -20.33 8.07 18.34
N ASP A 151 -19.45 8.85 17.71
CA ASP A 151 -19.56 10.30 17.61
C ASP A 151 -19.57 11.03 18.98
N ILE A 152 -18.77 10.54 19.94
CA ILE A 152 -18.60 11.22 21.23
C ILE A 152 -17.56 12.34 21.07
N PHE A 153 -17.96 13.58 21.30
CA PHE A 153 -17.08 14.74 21.11
C PHE A 153 -16.12 14.95 22.28
N TYR A 154 -14.87 15.31 21.96
CA TYR A 154 -13.89 15.86 22.90
C TYR A 154 -13.07 16.96 22.20
N LEU A 155 -12.23 17.69 22.94
CA LEU A 155 -11.45 18.83 22.46
C LEU A 155 -10.68 18.55 21.15
N GLY A 156 -10.15 17.34 21.00
CA GLY A 156 -9.33 16.94 19.87
C GLY A 156 -10.05 16.13 18.78
N GLY A 157 -11.38 16.01 18.81
CA GLY A 157 -12.14 15.34 17.75
C GLY A 157 -13.25 14.42 18.26
N LEU A 158 -13.23 13.16 17.81
CA LEU A 158 -14.27 12.17 18.10
C LEU A 158 -13.71 10.93 18.80
N ILE A 159 -14.50 10.35 19.68
CA ILE A 159 -14.30 9.04 20.26
C ILE A 159 -15.41 8.12 19.75
N HIS A 160 -15.02 6.92 19.34
CA HIS A 160 -15.89 5.84 18.94
C HIS A 160 -15.57 4.62 19.81
N ILE A 161 -16.51 4.17 20.62
CA ILE A 161 -16.34 2.95 21.42
C ILE A 161 -16.55 1.74 20.52
N ILE A 162 -15.61 0.80 20.52
CA ILE A 162 -15.64 -0.41 19.68
C ILE A 162 -15.66 -1.71 20.50
N ASP A 163 -16.15 -2.79 19.88
CA ASP A 163 -16.35 -4.10 20.52
C ASP A 163 -15.14 -5.06 20.42
N ALA A 164 -14.08 -4.66 19.74
CA ALA A 164 -12.86 -5.45 19.57
C ALA A 164 -11.62 -4.57 19.47
N VAL A 165 -10.51 -5.02 20.06
CA VAL A 165 -9.20 -4.36 19.93
C VAL A 165 -8.68 -4.52 18.49
N LEU A 166 -8.30 -3.41 17.87
CA LEU A 166 -7.72 -3.39 16.54
C LEU A 166 -6.40 -4.16 16.53
N THR A 167 -6.21 -5.01 15.53
CA THR A 167 -4.99 -5.84 15.42
C THR A 167 -4.00 -5.17 14.50
N ILE A 168 -2.81 -4.82 15.01
CA ILE A 168 -1.72 -4.29 14.20
C ILE A 168 -1.42 -5.28 13.05
N PRO A 169 -1.39 -4.83 11.79
CA PRO A 169 -1.08 -5.66 10.63
C PRO A 169 0.26 -6.41 10.77
N LEU A 170 0.25 -7.69 10.42
CA LEU A 170 1.43 -8.56 10.47
C LEU A 170 2.29 -8.39 9.22
N SER A 171 3.51 -8.93 9.25
CA SER A 171 4.33 -9.05 8.04
C SER A 171 3.62 -9.85 6.95
N LEU A 172 3.95 -9.59 5.68
CA LEU A 172 3.33 -10.29 4.55
C LEU A 172 3.35 -11.82 4.71
N PRO A 173 4.48 -12.49 5.05
CA PRO A 173 4.48 -13.95 5.23
C PRO A 173 3.54 -14.44 6.36
N ALA A 174 3.48 -13.69 7.46
CA ALA A 174 2.61 -14.01 8.59
C ALA A 174 1.14 -13.81 8.23
N THR A 175 0.81 -12.74 7.49
CA THR A 175 -0.54 -12.49 6.97
C THR A 175 -0.98 -13.58 6.00
N ILE A 176 -0.14 -13.99 5.05
CA ILE A 176 -0.44 -15.08 4.11
C ILE A 176 -0.78 -16.38 4.87
N THR A 177 0.01 -16.69 5.91
CA THR A 177 -0.19 -17.89 6.73
C THR A 177 -1.48 -17.79 7.55
N LYS A 178 -1.69 -16.68 8.26
CA LYS A 178 -2.86 -16.47 9.13
C LYS A 178 -4.17 -16.36 8.33
N ALA A 179 -4.11 -15.84 7.11
CA ALA A 179 -5.24 -15.80 6.18
C ALA A 179 -5.55 -17.17 5.54
N GLY A 180 -4.69 -18.18 5.71
CA GLY A 180 -4.90 -19.50 5.12
C GLY A 180 -4.77 -19.53 3.59
N LEU A 181 -3.92 -18.67 3.01
CA LEU A 181 -3.71 -18.58 1.56
C LEU A 181 -2.79 -19.70 1.07
N THR A 182 -3.24 -20.94 1.19
CA THR A 182 -2.42 -22.14 0.97
C THR A 182 -1.90 -22.27 -0.46
N ASP A 183 -2.66 -21.81 -1.45
CA ASP A 183 -2.24 -21.86 -2.85
C ASP A 183 -1.14 -20.83 -3.12
N LEU A 184 -1.24 -19.64 -2.51
CA LEU A 184 -0.17 -18.65 -2.56
C LEU A 184 1.11 -19.17 -1.90
N ILE A 185 1.00 -19.82 -0.73
CA ILE A 185 2.16 -20.47 -0.05
C ILE A 185 2.81 -21.50 -0.97
N ALA A 186 2.01 -22.36 -1.61
CA ALA A 186 2.51 -23.37 -2.53
C ALA A 186 3.23 -22.74 -3.74
N LEU A 187 2.71 -21.64 -4.27
CA LEU A 187 3.33 -20.90 -5.36
C LEU A 187 4.66 -20.25 -4.93
N LEU A 188 4.69 -19.60 -3.76
CA LEU A 188 5.92 -19.03 -3.19
C LEU A 188 6.99 -20.10 -2.96
N ASN A 189 6.59 -21.31 -2.53
CA ASN A 189 7.50 -22.45 -2.40
C ASN A 189 8.09 -22.88 -3.75
N LYS A 190 7.26 -22.99 -4.80
CA LYS A 190 7.72 -23.30 -6.18
C LYS A 190 8.65 -22.21 -6.74
N GLY A 191 8.43 -20.97 -6.32
CA GLY A 191 9.30 -19.82 -6.60
C GLY A 191 10.66 -19.88 -5.91
N GLY A 192 10.80 -20.66 -4.83
CA GLY A 192 11.98 -20.65 -3.97
C GLY A 192 12.04 -19.42 -3.06
N TYR A 193 10.88 -18.86 -2.68
CA TYR A 193 10.78 -17.62 -1.89
C TYR A 193 10.58 -17.82 -0.40
N LEU A 194 10.38 -19.06 0.04
CA LEU A 194 10.20 -19.39 1.47
C LEU A 194 11.52 -19.62 2.22
N THR A 195 12.66 -19.54 1.53
CA THR A 195 13.98 -19.69 2.17
C THR A 195 14.48 -18.33 2.66
N PRO A 196 15.11 -18.25 3.86
CA PRO A 196 15.63 -16.99 4.41
C PRO A 196 16.60 -16.24 3.49
N ASP A 197 17.38 -16.97 2.69
CA ASP A 197 18.38 -16.39 1.78
C ASP A 197 17.79 -15.92 0.43
N SER A 198 16.47 -16.04 0.25
CA SER A 198 15.82 -15.66 -1.00
C SER A 198 15.79 -14.12 -1.15
N PRO A 199 16.09 -13.55 -2.32
CA PRO A 199 15.97 -12.10 -2.55
C PRO A 199 14.55 -11.58 -2.28
N ALA A 200 13.53 -12.44 -2.41
CA ALA A 200 12.15 -12.12 -2.07
C ALA A 200 11.96 -11.73 -0.61
N VAL A 201 12.72 -12.33 0.33
CA VAL A 201 12.62 -12.04 1.76
C VAL A 201 12.99 -10.58 2.04
N THR A 202 14.06 -10.07 1.42
CA THR A 202 14.46 -8.67 1.55
C THR A 202 13.40 -7.74 0.96
N ILE A 203 12.85 -8.09 -0.21
CA ILE A 203 11.80 -7.30 -0.85
C ILE A 203 10.59 -7.15 0.07
N VAL A 204 10.03 -8.26 0.56
CA VAL A 204 8.74 -8.24 1.27
C VAL A 204 8.82 -7.82 2.73
N ASN A 205 10.01 -7.85 3.35
CA ASN A 205 10.16 -7.48 4.75
C ASN A 205 10.86 -6.13 4.97
N THR A 206 11.63 -5.64 3.99
CA THR A 206 12.45 -4.43 4.18
C THR A 206 11.91 -3.22 3.41
N LEU A 207 11.33 -3.42 2.23
CA LEU A 207 10.78 -2.30 1.47
C LEU A 207 9.49 -1.78 2.12
N SER A 208 9.32 -0.46 2.06
CA SER A 208 8.10 0.23 2.49
C SER A 208 7.11 0.35 1.34
N ASP A 209 5.85 0.61 1.69
CA ASP A 209 4.80 1.03 0.75
C ASP A 209 4.57 0.06 -0.40
N LEU A 210 4.45 -1.22 -0.07
CA LEU A 210 4.24 -2.28 -1.05
C LEU A 210 2.74 -2.47 -1.34
N THR A 211 2.43 -2.68 -2.62
CA THR A 211 1.21 -3.39 -3.02
C THR A 211 1.62 -4.71 -3.65
N VAL A 212 1.27 -5.80 -2.99
CA VAL A 212 1.59 -7.15 -3.43
C VAL A 212 0.37 -7.75 -4.10
N TRP A 213 0.55 -8.25 -5.33
CA TRP A 213 -0.49 -8.85 -6.15
C TRP A 213 -0.31 -10.37 -6.17
N GLY A 214 -0.86 -11.06 -5.17
CA GLY A 214 -0.62 -12.48 -4.93
C GLY A 214 -1.80 -13.36 -5.35
N PRO A 215 -1.61 -14.39 -6.20
CA PRO A 215 -2.71 -15.30 -6.54
C PRO A 215 -3.00 -16.28 -5.41
N ASN A 216 -4.28 -16.57 -5.16
CA ASN A 216 -4.69 -17.67 -4.29
C ASN A 216 -5.85 -18.44 -4.92
N ASN A 217 -5.50 -19.42 -5.75
CA ASN A 217 -6.45 -20.25 -6.49
C ASN A 217 -5.88 -21.67 -6.63
N PRO A 218 -6.67 -22.72 -6.40
CA PRO A 218 -6.23 -24.12 -6.49
C PRO A 218 -5.55 -24.49 -7.82
N GLN A 219 -5.89 -23.81 -8.92
CA GLN A 219 -5.25 -24.03 -10.23
C GLN A 219 -3.76 -23.64 -10.24
N PHE A 220 -3.36 -22.71 -9.38
CA PHE A 220 -2.00 -22.18 -9.25
C PHE A 220 -1.32 -22.61 -7.95
N GLY A 221 -1.87 -23.60 -7.25
CA GLY A 221 -1.34 -24.16 -6.01
C GLY A 221 -0.29 -25.26 -6.21
N ALA A 222 -0.30 -26.29 -5.36
CA ALA A 222 0.74 -27.33 -5.33
C ALA A 222 0.93 -28.10 -6.65
N SER A 223 -0.13 -28.27 -7.43
CA SER A 223 -0.12 -28.98 -8.72
C SER A 223 0.30 -28.11 -9.90
N PHE A 224 0.55 -26.82 -9.69
CA PHE A 224 0.94 -25.91 -10.76
C PHE A 224 2.33 -26.24 -11.30
N THR A 225 2.44 -26.45 -12.61
CA THR A 225 3.70 -26.79 -13.32
C THR A 225 4.16 -25.68 -14.24
N GLY A 226 3.45 -24.55 -14.32
CA GLY A 226 3.77 -23.47 -15.25
C GLY A 226 5.09 -22.75 -14.97
N TRP A 227 5.69 -22.97 -13.79
CA TRP A 227 7.03 -22.49 -13.43
C TRP A 227 8.11 -23.57 -13.55
N ASP A 228 7.76 -24.78 -13.97
CA ASP A 228 8.71 -25.87 -14.15
C ASP A 228 9.64 -25.54 -15.32
N GLY A 229 10.95 -25.60 -15.07
CA GLY A 229 11.97 -25.26 -16.06
C GLY A 229 12.27 -23.76 -16.22
N LEU A 230 11.59 -22.87 -15.49
CA LEU A 230 12.01 -21.47 -15.37
C LEU A 230 13.31 -21.36 -14.59
N SER A 231 14.19 -20.44 -15.03
CA SER A 231 15.37 -20.10 -14.23
C SER A 231 14.97 -19.33 -12.98
N ASN A 232 15.81 -19.34 -11.94
CA ASN A 232 15.57 -18.53 -10.74
C ASN A 232 15.47 -17.03 -11.06
N ALA A 233 16.17 -16.57 -12.10
CA ALA A 233 16.09 -15.19 -12.57
C ALA A 233 14.72 -14.88 -13.19
N ASP A 234 14.18 -15.77 -14.04
CA ASP A 234 12.85 -15.58 -14.63
C ASP A 234 11.75 -15.65 -13.56
N LYS A 235 11.91 -16.51 -12.55
CA LYS A 235 10.99 -16.55 -11.41
C LYS A 235 11.03 -15.21 -10.66
N LEU A 236 12.23 -14.71 -10.34
CA LEU A 236 12.40 -13.43 -9.65
C LEU A 236 11.79 -12.26 -10.44
N GLU A 237 11.96 -12.22 -11.76
CA GLU A 237 11.31 -11.26 -12.67
C GLU A 237 9.77 -11.30 -12.49
N ILE A 238 9.17 -12.49 -12.43
CA ILE A 238 7.72 -12.65 -12.16
C ILE A 238 7.34 -12.15 -10.76
N PHE A 239 8.16 -12.43 -9.75
CA PHE A 239 7.92 -12.00 -8.38
C PHE A 239 7.99 -10.47 -8.23
N GLU A 240 9.02 -9.84 -8.80
CA GLU A 240 9.20 -8.39 -8.83
C GLU A 240 8.09 -7.71 -9.65
N TYR A 241 7.64 -8.34 -10.74
CA TYR A 241 6.49 -7.87 -11.51
C TYR A 241 5.17 -7.94 -10.72
N SER A 242 5.08 -8.82 -9.73
CA SER A 242 3.88 -8.97 -8.88
C SER A 242 3.82 -7.97 -7.73
N ILE A 243 4.74 -7.00 -7.66
CA ILE A 243 4.86 -6.04 -6.55
C ILE A 243 5.03 -4.64 -7.11
N THR A 244 4.23 -3.69 -6.61
CA THR A 244 4.43 -2.26 -6.85
C THR A 244 4.89 -1.60 -5.55
N GLN A 245 5.67 -0.53 -5.66
CA GLN A 245 6.24 0.19 -4.51
C GLN A 245 5.96 1.69 -4.59
N GLY A 246 5.81 2.32 -3.43
CA GLY A 246 5.81 3.78 -3.24
C GLY A 246 4.41 4.31 -2.97
N GLN A 247 3.43 3.92 -3.79
CA GLN A 247 2.03 4.12 -3.47
C GLN A 247 1.41 2.77 -3.09
N VAL A 248 0.88 2.69 -1.87
CA VAL A 248 0.04 1.56 -1.45
C VAL A 248 -1.34 1.73 -2.09
N VAL A 249 -1.75 0.77 -2.92
CA VAL A 249 -2.99 0.84 -3.70
C VAL A 249 -4.06 0.01 -2.99
N TYR A 250 -4.93 0.70 -2.25
CA TYR A 250 -6.11 0.11 -1.63
C TYR A 250 -7.29 0.07 -2.60
N SER A 251 -8.32 -0.72 -2.28
CA SER A 251 -9.51 -0.85 -3.14
C SER A 251 -10.25 0.46 -3.40
N SER A 252 -10.22 1.40 -2.45
CA SER A 252 -10.78 2.75 -2.62
C SER A 252 -10.10 3.55 -3.73
N ASP A 253 -8.84 3.22 -4.03
CA ASP A 253 -8.03 3.89 -5.05
C ASP A 253 -8.02 3.16 -6.39
N PHE A 254 -8.75 2.05 -6.51
CA PHE A 254 -8.83 1.31 -7.77
C PHE A 254 -9.44 2.15 -8.87
N LYS A 255 -8.66 2.40 -9.92
CA LYS A 255 -9.05 3.24 -11.06
C LYS A 255 -9.02 2.43 -12.34
N ASN A 256 -10.04 2.62 -13.17
CA ASN A 256 -10.09 1.97 -14.47
C ASN A 256 -9.07 2.61 -15.42
N ASN A 257 -8.34 1.78 -16.18
CA ASN A 257 -7.29 2.18 -17.10
C ASN A 257 -6.13 2.95 -16.43
N SER A 258 -5.80 2.62 -15.17
CA SER A 258 -4.58 3.14 -14.53
C SER A 258 -3.41 2.19 -14.74
N GLU A 259 -2.21 2.75 -14.84
CA GLU A 259 -0.96 2.00 -14.90
C GLU A 259 -0.21 2.09 -13.56
N LEU A 260 0.35 0.97 -13.12
CA LEU A 260 1.12 0.88 -11.89
C LEU A 260 2.51 0.33 -12.17
N LEU A 261 3.56 1.06 -11.79
CA LEU A 261 4.94 0.63 -12.00
C LEU A 261 5.34 -0.45 -10.98
N THR A 262 5.88 -1.56 -11.47
CA THR A 262 6.33 -2.70 -10.65
C THR A 262 7.81 -2.60 -10.28
N LEU A 263 8.27 -3.47 -9.38
CA LEU A 263 9.69 -3.58 -9.04
C LEU A 263 10.54 -4.01 -10.25
N ASP A 264 9.97 -4.82 -11.15
CA ASP A 264 10.58 -5.26 -12.43
C ASP A 264 10.59 -4.14 -13.50
N LYS A 265 10.18 -2.92 -13.14
CA LYS A 265 10.18 -1.72 -14.02
C LYS A 265 9.21 -1.78 -15.19
N LEU A 266 8.40 -2.82 -15.28
CA LEU A 266 7.26 -2.91 -16.17
C LEU A 266 6.00 -2.37 -15.48
N SER A 267 5.04 -1.87 -16.26
CA SER A 267 3.75 -1.40 -15.74
C SER A 267 2.70 -2.52 -15.78
N LEU A 268 1.90 -2.61 -14.73
CA LEU A 268 0.63 -3.33 -14.68
C LEU A 268 -0.48 -2.41 -15.16
N THR A 269 -1.48 -2.94 -15.86
CA THR A 269 -2.68 -2.16 -16.22
C THR A 269 -3.88 -2.61 -15.40
N MET A 270 -4.47 -1.70 -14.63
CA MET A 270 -5.74 -1.96 -13.96
C MET A 270 -6.92 -1.70 -14.89
N THR A 271 -7.84 -2.65 -14.98
CA THR A 271 -9.08 -2.46 -15.75
C THR A 271 -10.30 -2.86 -14.94
N ASN A 272 -11.38 -2.09 -15.08
CA ASN A 272 -12.70 -2.45 -14.61
C ASN A 272 -13.49 -3.02 -15.79
N THR A 273 -13.96 -4.26 -15.62
CA THR A 273 -14.82 -4.93 -16.58
C THR A 273 -16.04 -5.46 -15.84
N SER A 274 -17.21 -4.91 -16.15
CA SER A 274 -18.50 -5.32 -15.58
C SER A 274 -18.52 -5.28 -14.04
N GLY A 275 -17.89 -4.27 -13.43
CA GLY A 275 -17.86 -4.08 -11.98
C GLY A 275 -16.77 -4.87 -11.25
N ALA A 276 -16.04 -5.76 -11.93
CA ALA A 276 -14.87 -6.43 -11.38
C ALA A 276 -13.59 -5.74 -11.83
N PHE A 277 -12.63 -5.61 -10.92
CA PHE A 277 -11.29 -5.11 -11.22
C PHE A 277 -10.34 -6.26 -11.57
N TYR A 278 -9.47 -5.97 -12.53
CA TYR A 278 -8.42 -6.85 -13.02
C TYR A 278 -7.11 -6.09 -13.03
N VAL A 279 -6.03 -6.81 -12.78
CA VAL A 279 -4.66 -6.37 -13.01
C VAL A 279 -4.13 -7.20 -14.18
N ASP A 280 -3.86 -6.52 -15.29
CA ASP A 280 -3.74 -7.11 -16.61
C ASP A 280 -4.94 -8.04 -16.88
N THR A 281 -4.69 -9.34 -16.99
CA THR A 281 -5.73 -10.36 -17.23
C THR A 281 -6.22 -11.06 -15.96
N SER A 282 -5.55 -10.84 -14.81
CA SER A 282 -5.85 -11.51 -13.54
C SER A 282 -6.92 -10.75 -12.78
N LYS A 283 -7.98 -11.43 -12.34
CA LYS A 283 -9.07 -10.81 -11.58
C LYS A 283 -8.66 -10.62 -10.13
N ILE A 284 -8.97 -9.47 -9.54
CA ILE A 284 -8.89 -9.27 -8.09
C ILE A 284 -10.08 -9.99 -7.44
N THR A 285 -9.78 -10.99 -6.62
CA THR A 285 -10.80 -11.84 -5.96
C THR A 285 -11.05 -11.45 -4.51
N THR A 286 -10.04 -10.94 -3.83
CA THR A 286 -10.16 -10.40 -2.47
C THR A 286 -9.19 -9.25 -2.34
N SER A 287 -9.67 -8.09 -1.91
CA SER A 287 -8.84 -6.91 -1.75
C SER A 287 -8.42 -6.69 -0.29
N ASP A 288 -7.37 -5.91 -0.10
CA ASP A 288 -7.07 -5.20 1.16
C ASP A 288 -6.77 -6.08 2.39
N TYR A 289 -5.88 -7.07 2.24
CA TYR A 289 -5.19 -7.58 3.41
C TYR A 289 -4.10 -6.59 3.82
N LEU A 290 -4.33 -5.86 4.91
CA LEU A 290 -3.34 -4.93 5.43
C LEU A 290 -2.14 -5.72 5.97
N VAL A 291 -0.94 -5.28 5.61
CA VAL A 291 0.33 -5.86 6.09
C VAL A 291 1.21 -4.76 6.67
N SER A 292 2.21 -5.14 7.45
CA SER A 292 3.06 -4.18 8.18
C SER A 292 3.72 -3.15 7.26
N ASN A 293 3.98 -3.46 6.00
CA ASN A 293 4.63 -2.58 5.02
C ASN A 293 3.80 -2.26 3.77
N GLY A 294 2.46 -2.39 3.86
CA GLY A 294 1.57 -2.03 2.76
C GLY A 294 0.32 -2.91 2.70
N VAL A 295 -0.01 -3.42 1.52
CA VAL A 295 -1.24 -4.20 1.29
C VAL A 295 -1.02 -5.40 0.38
N LEU A 296 -1.73 -6.49 0.67
CA LEU A 296 -1.83 -7.67 -0.18
C LEU A 296 -3.21 -7.71 -0.85
N GLN A 297 -3.18 -7.75 -2.18
CA GLN A 297 -4.33 -7.88 -3.07
C GLN A 297 -4.34 -9.28 -3.68
N ILE A 298 -5.44 -10.02 -3.52
CA ILE A 298 -5.53 -11.41 -3.96
C ILE A 298 -6.05 -11.51 -5.38
N LEU A 299 -5.31 -12.23 -6.22
CA LEU A 299 -5.67 -12.49 -7.61
C LEU A 299 -6.19 -13.91 -7.82
N ASP A 300 -6.94 -14.12 -8.91
CA ASP A 300 -7.31 -15.47 -9.35
C ASP A 300 -6.17 -16.21 -10.07
N SER A 301 -5.20 -15.48 -10.62
CA SER A 301 -4.12 -16.01 -11.46
C SER A 301 -2.81 -15.23 -11.25
N PRO A 302 -1.63 -15.88 -11.34
CA PRO A 302 -0.35 -15.19 -11.27
C PRO A 302 -0.19 -14.20 -12.42
N LEU A 303 0.48 -13.09 -12.13
CA LEU A 303 0.86 -12.12 -13.16
C LEU A 303 1.99 -12.67 -14.03
N ASN A 304 2.09 -12.17 -15.26
CA ASN A 304 3.11 -12.59 -16.21
C ASN A 304 3.71 -11.36 -16.91
N PRO A 305 5.01 -11.06 -16.71
CA PRO A 305 5.68 -9.89 -17.28
C PRO A 305 5.75 -9.91 -18.81
N ASN A 306 5.35 -11.01 -19.46
CA ASN A 306 5.38 -11.16 -20.91
C ASN A 306 4.03 -10.88 -21.58
N THR A 307 2.99 -10.68 -20.79
CA THR A 307 1.63 -10.40 -21.26
C THR A 307 1.11 -9.10 -20.65
N THR A 308 2.03 -8.16 -20.38
CA THR A 308 1.69 -6.85 -19.78
C THR A 308 0.65 -6.12 -20.62
N GLY A 309 -0.27 -5.42 -19.96
CA GLY A 309 -1.29 -4.61 -20.63
C GLY A 309 -2.32 -5.40 -21.46
N GLN A 310 -2.30 -6.74 -21.41
CA GLN A 310 -3.39 -7.53 -21.97
C GLN A 310 -4.64 -7.34 -21.11
N ARG A 311 -5.74 -6.95 -21.76
CA ARG A 311 -7.04 -6.76 -21.12
C ARG A 311 -7.82 -8.08 -21.08
N PRO A 312 -8.63 -8.35 -20.04
CA PRO A 312 -9.55 -9.47 -20.07
C PRO A 312 -10.45 -9.38 -21.31
N ALA A 313 -10.71 -10.50 -21.97
CA ALA A 313 -11.59 -10.52 -23.14
C ALA A 313 -12.98 -10.00 -22.73
N SER A 314 -13.42 -8.86 -23.28
CA SER A 314 -14.78 -8.35 -23.04
C SER A 314 -15.79 -9.29 -23.70
N LEU A 315 -16.74 -9.82 -22.94
CA LEU A 315 -17.92 -10.45 -23.53
C LEU A 315 -18.66 -9.40 -24.40
N PRO A 316 -19.09 -9.72 -25.62
CA PRO A 316 -19.80 -8.76 -26.45
C PRO A 316 -21.09 -8.33 -25.75
N SER A 317 -21.30 -7.02 -25.65
CA SER A 317 -22.55 -6.42 -25.23
C SER A 317 -23.64 -6.84 -26.22
N VAL A 318 -24.63 -7.60 -25.74
CA VAL A 318 -25.80 -7.94 -26.55
C VAL A 318 -26.59 -6.65 -26.77
N SER A 319 -26.53 -6.11 -27.98
CA SER A 319 -27.43 -5.04 -28.42
C SER A 319 -28.84 -5.61 -28.51
N SER A 320 -29.77 -5.02 -27.76
CA SER A 320 -31.19 -5.32 -27.84
C SER A 320 -31.79 -4.75 -29.13
N GLY A 321 -31.61 -5.46 -30.24
CA GLY A 321 -32.35 -5.27 -31.48
C GLY A 321 -33.55 -6.23 -31.54
N GLY A 322 -34.76 -5.69 -31.61
CA GLY A 322 -36.01 -6.45 -31.51
C GLY A 322 -36.44 -7.26 -32.75
N SER A 323 -37.39 -8.18 -32.48
CA SER A 323 -38.20 -9.03 -33.37
C SER A 323 -37.46 -10.21 -34.03
N SER A 324 -37.98 -11.43 -34.15
CA SER A 324 -39.32 -12.00 -33.93
C SER A 324 -39.23 -13.54 -33.83
N GLY A 325 -40.06 -14.15 -32.98
CA GLY A 325 -40.58 -15.52 -33.08
C GLY A 325 -39.61 -16.71 -33.05
N LEU A 326 -39.67 -17.52 -32.00
CA LEU A 326 -40.17 -18.91 -32.05
C LEU A 326 -40.26 -19.53 -30.65
N SER A 327 -41.34 -20.33 -30.50
CA SER A 327 -41.93 -21.07 -29.39
C SER A 327 -41.10 -21.43 -28.14
N ALA A 328 -41.77 -21.27 -26.99
CA ALA A 328 -41.44 -21.94 -25.74
C ALA A 328 -41.67 -23.46 -25.83
N THR A 329 -40.70 -24.25 -25.39
CA THR A 329 -40.90 -25.62 -24.92
C THR A 329 -39.75 -25.99 -23.99
N ALA A 330 -40.09 -26.34 -22.73
CA ALA A 330 -39.34 -27.09 -21.71
C ALA A 330 -37.84 -26.72 -21.49
N GLY A 331 -37.42 -26.22 -20.32
CA GLY A 331 -37.52 -26.95 -19.05
C GLY A 331 -36.25 -27.80 -18.84
N ALA A 332 -35.36 -27.32 -17.97
CA ALA A 332 -34.21 -28.00 -17.36
C ALA A 332 -32.91 -28.18 -18.19
N GLY A 333 -31.84 -27.53 -17.71
CA GLY A 333 -30.52 -28.12 -17.59
C GLY A 333 -29.53 -27.98 -18.76
N ILE A 334 -28.78 -26.86 -18.80
CA ILE A 334 -27.37 -26.77 -19.24
C ILE A 334 -26.79 -25.57 -18.47
N GLY A 335 -25.89 -25.67 -17.49
CA GLY A 335 -24.85 -26.68 -17.32
C GLY A 335 -23.59 -26.24 -18.06
N ILE A 336 -22.76 -25.42 -17.41
CA ILE A 336 -21.32 -25.28 -17.66
C ILE A 336 -20.94 -24.74 -19.07
N ALA A 337 -20.68 -23.44 -19.13
CA ALA A 337 -19.70 -22.86 -20.06
C ALA A 337 -18.46 -22.39 -19.28
N ILE A 338 -17.98 -23.22 -18.36
CA ILE A 338 -16.61 -23.18 -17.84
C ILE A 338 -15.87 -24.25 -18.65
N GLY A 339 -15.10 -23.90 -19.67
CA GLY A 339 -14.43 -24.97 -20.44
C GLY A 339 -13.48 -24.63 -21.59
N ALA A 340 -13.40 -23.40 -22.11
CA ALA A 340 -12.59 -23.18 -23.33
C ALA A 340 -11.50 -22.09 -23.27
N VAL A 341 -11.37 -21.29 -22.20
CA VAL A 341 -10.33 -20.23 -22.14
C VAL A 341 -9.25 -20.47 -21.07
N VAL A 342 -9.49 -21.38 -20.11
CA VAL A 342 -8.43 -21.88 -19.19
C VAL A 342 -7.33 -22.64 -19.95
N LEU A 343 -7.56 -23.02 -21.21
CA LEU A 343 -6.58 -23.63 -22.13
C LEU A 343 -5.48 -22.67 -22.65
N GLY A 344 -5.60 -21.34 -22.46
CA GLY A 344 -4.58 -20.37 -22.91
C GLY A 344 -3.42 -20.14 -21.95
N GLY A 345 -3.66 -20.31 -20.65
CA GLY A 345 -2.71 -19.92 -19.59
C GLY A 345 -1.44 -20.78 -19.49
N ALA A 346 -1.44 -21.99 -20.04
CA ALA A 346 -0.31 -22.92 -19.94
C ALA A 346 0.45 -23.12 -21.27
N LEU A 347 -0.21 -22.87 -22.42
CA LEU A 347 0.37 -23.14 -23.74
C LEU A 347 1.15 -21.94 -24.32
N ALA A 348 0.77 -20.71 -23.98
CA ALA A 348 1.45 -19.48 -24.42
C ALA A 348 2.74 -19.19 -23.62
N THR A 349 2.72 -19.47 -22.32
CA THR A 349 3.88 -19.44 -21.42
C THR A 349 5.02 -20.33 -21.95
N ALA A 350 4.68 -21.44 -22.62
CA ALA A 350 5.60 -22.39 -23.27
C ALA A 350 6.12 -21.97 -24.67
N LEU A 351 5.48 -21.00 -25.36
CA LEU A 351 5.92 -20.53 -26.69
C LEU A 351 6.65 -19.18 -26.65
N TYR A 352 6.33 -18.32 -25.69
CA TYR A 352 7.00 -17.03 -25.55
C TYR A 352 8.45 -17.17 -25.03
N ILE A 353 8.65 -17.98 -23.99
CA ILE A 353 9.99 -18.28 -23.43
C ILE A 353 10.89 -18.97 -24.48
N ARG A 354 10.28 -19.69 -25.44
CA ARG A 354 10.94 -20.33 -26.60
C ARG A 354 11.49 -19.32 -27.62
N THR A 355 11.06 -18.06 -27.62
CA THR A 355 11.58 -16.99 -28.52
C THR A 355 12.67 -16.12 -27.86
N LYS A 356 12.60 -15.89 -26.53
CA LYS A 356 13.64 -15.19 -25.72
C LYS A 356 15.03 -15.85 -25.83
N ARG A 357 15.13 -17.17 -26.06
CA ARG A 357 16.42 -17.88 -26.29
C ARG A 357 17.01 -17.77 -27.70
N ARG A 358 16.25 -17.39 -28.72
CA ARG A 358 16.79 -17.25 -30.10
C ARG A 358 17.40 -15.89 -30.39
N ARG A 359 16.93 -14.81 -29.75
CA ARG A 359 17.49 -13.45 -29.96
C ARG A 359 18.73 -13.17 -29.13
N ARG A 360 18.91 -13.84 -27.98
CA ARG A 360 20.20 -13.83 -27.27
C ARG A 360 21.34 -14.46 -28.11
N GLY A 361 21.03 -15.29 -29.11
CA GLY A 361 22.01 -15.83 -30.05
C GLY A 361 22.38 -14.93 -31.24
N GLN A 362 21.86 -13.69 -31.33
CA GLN A 362 22.08 -12.80 -32.48
C GLN A 362 22.74 -11.44 -32.19
N MET A 363 23.03 -11.11 -30.93
CA MET A 363 23.74 -9.87 -30.58
C MET A 363 25.04 -10.09 -29.78
N GLY A 364 25.51 -11.34 -29.71
CA GLY A 364 26.72 -11.73 -28.99
C GLY A 364 27.79 -12.37 -29.84
N GLU A 365 27.89 -12.12 -31.15
CA GLU A 365 29.07 -12.53 -31.93
C GLU A 365 29.06 -11.92 -33.34
N ARG A 366 29.82 -10.84 -33.50
CA ARG A 366 30.41 -10.22 -34.72
C ARG A 366 30.77 -8.80 -34.28
N GLN A 367 32.02 -8.45 -33.99
CA GLN A 367 33.20 -8.68 -34.80
C GLN A 367 34.44 -8.44 -33.91
N MET A 368 35.26 -9.47 -33.71
CA MET A 368 36.69 -9.26 -33.41
C MET A 368 37.37 -8.91 -34.73
N LEU A 369 38.08 -7.80 -34.77
CA LEU A 369 39.22 -7.57 -35.65
C LEU A 369 40.21 -6.66 -34.91
N ASP A 370 41.23 -7.32 -34.41
CA ASP A 370 42.58 -6.93 -34.03
C ASP A 370 43.05 -5.49 -34.31
N GLY A 371 43.84 -4.95 -33.37
CA GLY A 371 44.82 -3.91 -33.69
C GLY A 371 45.03 -2.84 -32.61
N GLU A 372 45.81 -3.20 -31.58
CA GLU A 372 46.97 -2.43 -31.10
C GLU A 372 46.84 -0.90 -30.96
N SER A 373 46.85 -0.40 -29.72
CA SER A 373 47.92 0.49 -29.22
C SER A 373 47.61 0.99 -27.80
N ARG A 374 48.65 0.95 -26.96
CA ARG A 374 48.66 1.49 -25.61
C ARG A 374 48.74 3.01 -25.70
N GLU A 375 47.81 3.74 -25.10
CA GLU A 375 48.11 5.10 -24.65
C GLU A 375 47.38 5.45 -23.35
N ARG A 376 48.19 5.74 -22.33
CA ARG A 376 47.78 6.14 -20.99
C ARG A 376 47.65 7.66 -21.00
N VAL A 377 46.45 8.19 -21.21
CA VAL A 377 46.22 9.64 -21.16
C VAL A 377 46.01 10.07 -19.71
N VAL A 378 47.02 10.76 -19.18
CA VAL A 378 46.96 11.52 -17.93
C VAL A 378 46.22 12.82 -18.23
N TYR A 379 45.06 13.04 -17.62
CA TYR A 379 44.41 14.36 -17.64
C TYR A 379 45.17 15.32 -16.74
N ARG A 380 45.91 16.24 -17.36
CA ARG A 380 46.43 17.45 -16.72
C ARG A 380 45.41 18.55 -16.98
N SER A 381 44.65 18.92 -15.98
CA SER A 381 43.70 20.04 -16.05
C SER A 381 44.48 21.36 -16.15
N ASP A 382 44.35 22.03 -17.30
CA ASP A 382 44.79 23.42 -17.50
C ASP A 382 43.78 24.35 -16.80
N PRO A 383 44.20 25.26 -15.89
CA PRO A 383 43.29 26.16 -15.18
C PRO A 383 42.73 27.32 -16.02
N SER A 384 43.02 27.39 -17.32
CA SER A 384 42.69 28.56 -18.16
C SER A 384 41.59 28.35 -19.21
N GLU A 385 40.95 27.17 -19.28
CA GLU A 385 39.80 26.96 -20.17
C GLU A 385 38.45 27.26 -19.47
N PRO A 386 37.60 28.14 -20.05
CA PRO A 386 36.24 28.31 -19.56
C PRO A 386 35.36 27.09 -19.90
N PRO A 387 34.36 26.75 -19.06
CA PRO A 387 33.53 25.56 -19.26
C PRO A 387 32.63 25.69 -20.49
N PRO A 388 32.20 24.56 -21.10
CA PRO A 388 31.35 24.59 -22.29
C PRO A 388 29.95 25.11 -21.98
N THR A 389 29.48 26.08 -22.76
CA THR A 389 28.13 26.63 -22.70
C THR A 389 27.16 25.74 -23.49
N TYR A 390 26.03 25.36 -22.89
CA TYR A 390 24.95 24.62 -23.56
C TYR A 390 23.81 25.58 -23.89
N GLU A 391 23.54 25.81 -25.18
CA GLU A 391 22.34 26.50 -25.65
C GLU A 391 21.16 25.52 -25.74
N LEU A 392 20.07 25.84 -25.04
CA LEU A 392 18.81 25.11 -25.15
C LEU A 392 17.95 25.72 -26.27
N ASP A 393 17.79 24.98 -27.35
CA ASP A 393 16.98 25.36 -28.50
C ASP A 393 15.48 25.14 -28.16
N THR A 394 14.73 26.23 -27.92
CA THR A 394 13.30 26.14 -27.58
C THR A 394 12.42 26.27 -28.83
N LYS A 395 11.91 25.14 -29.33
CA LYS A 395 10.82 25.12 -30.31
C LYS A 395 9.53 25.59 -29.65
N SER A 396 9.03 26.76 -30.06
CA SER A 396 7.74 27.29 -29.60
C SER A 396 6.54 26.59 -30.27
N ILE A 397 5.58 26.16 -29.45
CA ILE A 397 4.25 25.70 -29.87
C ILE A 397 3.37 26.94 -30.08
N ARG A 398 2.85 27.13 -31.29
CA ARG A 398 1.86 28.17 -31.60
C ARG A 398 0.47 27.75 -31.11
N GLY A 399 -0.11 28.54 -30.22
CA GLY A 399 -1.53 28.51 -29.86
C GLY A 399 -2.19 29.89 -30.02
N GLY A 400 -3.10 30.00 -30.99
CA GLY A 400 -4.38 30.71 -30.91
C GLY A 400 -4.49 32.20 -30.50
N ARG A 401 -4.79 33.00 -31.55
CA ARG A 401 -5.92 33.97 -31.66
C ARG A 401 -5.79 35.44 -31.22
N ASP A 402 -6.18 36.27 -32.20
CA ASP A 402 -6.73 37.65 -32.22
C ASP A 402 -5.85 38.90 -32.03
N GLY A 403 -5.84 39.70 -33.12
CA GLY A 403 -6.14 41.13 -33.06
C GLY A 403 -5.00 42.12 -33.32
N GLY A 404 -5.03 42.78 -34.49
CA GLY A 404 -4.55 44.17 -34.61
C GLY A 404 -3.35 44.43 -35.53
N ARG A 405 -3.60 45.24 -36.56
CA ARG A 405 -2.63 45.90 -37.45
C ARG A 405 -1.71 46.84 -36.65
N ASN A 406 -0.40 46.85 -36.89
CA ASN A 406 0.36 47.90 -37.60
C ASN A 406 1.88 47.61 -37.54
N GLY A 407 2.62 48.02 -38.57
CA GLY A 407 4.04 47.68 -38.76
C GLY A 407 5.04 48.53 -37.97
N GLY A 408 6.30 48.08 -38.01
CA GLY A 408 7.48 48.84 -37.58
C GLY A 408 8.42 47.98 -36.73
N GLY A 409 9.67 47.81 -37.14
CA GLY A 409 10.56 46.76 -36.66
C GLY A 409 10.92 46.85 -35.17
N GLY A 410 10.94 45.68 -34.53
CA GLY A 410 11.46 45.48 -33.18
C GLY A 410 12.51 44.37 -33.21
N GLY A 411 13.77 44.74 -32.94
CA GLY A 411 14.83 43.77 -32.73
C GLY A 411 14.51 42.89 -31.52
N THR A 412 14.91 41.62 -31.60
CA THR A 412 14.89 40.71 -30.46
C THR A 412 15.83 41.23 -29.38
N THR A 413 15.26 41.77 -28.30
CA THR A 413 15.98 42.03 -27.05
C THR A 413 16.18 40.70 -26.33
N THR A 414 17.42 40.19 -26.34
CA THR A 414 17.82 39.08 -25.49
C THR A 414 17.94 39.60 -24.05
N HIS A 415 17.05 39.18 -23.16
CA HIS A 415 17.23 39.38 -21.73
C HIS A 415 18.18 38.30 -21.21
N VAL A 416 19.42 38.69 -20.88
CA VAL A 416 20.35 37.85 -20.12
C VAL A 416 19.89 37.91 -18.66
N PHE A 417 19.37 36.79 -18.15
CA PHE A 417 19.15 36.62 -16.72
C PHE A 417 20.42 36.03 -16.12
N GLU A 418 21.16 36.85 -15.38
CA GLU A 418 22.27 36.38 -14.56
C GLU A 418 21.69 35.72 -13.30
N VAL A 419 21.68 34.39 -13.26
CA VAL A 419 21.24 33.65 -12.07
C VAL A 419 22.39 33.63 -11.08
N HIS A 420 22.39 34.58 -10.13
CA HIS A 420 23.24 34.46 -8.95
C HIS A 420 22.78 33.28 -8.11
N HIS A 421 23.63 32.26 -8.02
CA HIS A 421 23.47 31.21 -7.03
C HIS A 421 23.76 31.83 -5.65
N PRO A 422 22.96 31.56 -4.60
CA PRO A 422 23.36 31.92 -3.26
C PRO A 422 24.67 31.21 -2.90
N PRO A 423 25.58 31.84 -2.13
CA PRO A 423 26.83 31.21 -1.72
C PRO A 423 26.52 29.93 -0.93
N LYS A 424 27.24 28.86 -1.27
CA LYS A 424 27.16 27.55 -0.62
C LYS A 424 27.50 27.72 0.87
N PRO A 425 26.69 27.20 1.81
CA PRO A 425 27.09 27.22 3.22
C PRO A 425 28.35 26.37 3.43
N PRO A 426 29.27 26.79 4.31
CA PRO A 426 30.49 26.03 4.59
C PRO A 426 30.16 24.67 5.20
N SER A 427 31.01 23.67 4.92
CA SER A 427 30.85 22.34 5.50
C SER A 427 31.04 22.39 7.03
N PRO A 428 30.43 21.48 7.83
CA PRO A 428 30.49 21.53 9.29
C PRO A 428 31.87 21.31 9.93
N LEU A 429 32.97 21.32 9.17
CA LEU A 429 34.31 20.99 9.62
C LEU A 429 35.36 22.07 9.32
N GLU A 430 34.95 23.27 8.92
CA GLU A 430 35.85 24.42 8.76
C GLU A 430 35.55 25.49 9.81
N ILE A 431 36.17 25.35 10.98
CA ILE A 431 36.42 26.49 11.87
C ILE A 431 37.94 26.59 11.99
N ASP A 432 38.49 27.64 11.38
CA ASP A 432 39.87 28.13 11.52
C ASP A 432 40.95 27.66 10.51
N GLY A 433 40.56 27.38 9.25
CA GLY A 433 41.48 27.50 8.10
C GLY A 433 42.79 26.69 8.14
N THR A 434 42.88 25.64 8.96
CA THR A 434 44.08 24.83 9.13
C THR A 434 43.74 23.35 8.92
N GLU A 435 44.32 22.73 7.89
CA GLU A 435 44.15 21.30 7.57
C GLU A 435 44.78 20.45 8.68
N ARG A 436 43.97 19.86 9.57
CA ARG A 436 44.44 18.87 10.56
C ARG A 436 44.30 17.47 9.98
N SER A 437 45.43 16.80 9.90
CA SER A 437 45.64 15.43 9.42
C SER A 437 44.66 14.41 10.02
N ARG A 438 44.22 13.47 9.17
CA ARG A 438 43.36 12.32 9.54
C ARG A 438 44.03 11.51 10.65
N ILE A 439 43.45 11.51 11.85
CA ILE A 439 43.73 10.52 12.89
C ILE A 439 42.73 9.39 12.71
N SER A 440 43.19 8.27 12.17
CA SER A 440 42.45 7.01 12.13
C SER A 440 42.49 6.35 13.52
N ILE A 441 41.36 6.39 14.24
CA ILE A 441 41.15 5.63 15.47
C ILE A 441 40.65 4.24 15.09
N THR A 442 41.47 3.22 15.33
CA THR A 442 41.05 1.81 15.24
C THR A 442 40.43 1.44 16.58
N ILE A 443 39.12 1.21 16.62
CA ILE A 443 38.46 0.61 17.79
C ILE A 443 38.46 -0.91 17.58
N GLN A 444 39.32 -1.62 18.29
CA GLN A 444 39.19 -3.07 18.46
C GLN A 444 38.13 -3.35 19.53
N GLY A 445 36.96 -3.81 19.11
CA GLY A 445 35.92 -4.33 19.98
C GLY A 445 35.19 -5.48 19.28
N SER A 446 35.16 -6.66 19.91
CA SER A 446 34.43 -7.83 19.39
C SER A 446 32.93 -7.57 19.34
N PRO A 447 32.20 -8.02 18.29
CA PRO A 447 30.76 -7.87 18.22
C PRO A 447 30.06 -8.74 19.29
N PRO A 448 28.99 -8.24 19.94
CA PRO A 448 28.17 -9.08 20.80
C PRO A 448 27.45 -10.14 19.97
N ARG A 449 27.42 -11.36 20.50
CA ARG A 449 26.86 -12.56 19.86
C ARG A 449 25.35 -12.36 19.63
N HIS A 450 24.92 -12.45 18.37
CA HIS A 450 23.51 -12.60 18.04
C HIS A 450 22.97 -13.91 18.64
N LEU A 451 21.99 -13.80 19.54
CA LEU A 451 21.13 -14.90 19.95
C LEU A 451 20.19 -15.22 18.77
N GLY A 452 20.49 -16.31 18.08
CA GLY A 452 19.62 -16.84 17.03
C GLY A 452 18.34 -17.43 17.62
N PHE A 453 17.20 -16.95 17.13
CA PHE A 453 15.94 -17.66 17.27
C PHE A 453 15.91 -18.80 16.23
N GLN A 454 16.17 -20.02 16.71
CA GLN A 454 15.72 -21.24 16.03
C GLN A 454 14.24 -21.44 16.36
N ALA A 455 13.36 -21.24 15.38
CA ALA A 455 12.04 -21.83 15.42
C ALA A 455 12.17 -23.30 15.00
N ARG A 456 11.82 -24.23 15.90
CA ARG A 456 11.59 -25.63 15.57
C ARG A 456 10.08 -25.82 15.34
N TYR A 457 9.78 -26.23 14.10
CA TYR A 457 8.58 -26.87 13.53
C TYR A 457 7.20 -26.24 13.74
#